data_AF-A0A8B8ZGJ7-F1
#
_entry.id   AF-A0A8B8ZGJ7-F1
#
_cell.length_a   1.000
_cell.length_b   1.000
_cell.length_c   1.000
_cell.angle_alpha   90.00
_cell.angle_beta   90.00
_cell.angle_gamma   90.00
#
_symmetry.space_group_name_H-M   'P 1'
#
loop_
_entity.id
_entity.type
_entity.pdbx_description
1 polymer ?
#
loop_
_entity_poly.entity_id
_entity_poly.type
_entity_poly.pdbx_seq_one_letter_code
_entity_poly.pdbx_strand_id
1 'polypeptide(L)'
;MDVFHVTDHLGRKLADDSVISYIEHSLSPCAAPRSAATALDGLTALELTGTDRPGLLSEVFAVLADLCCAVVEAKVWTHNGRIAALIFVRDEDSGSPIDDPHRIRRVEARLRHVLKGDHDVRGAKTAAVPSPSLTHSDRRLHQLMFADRDYERVSSAETASSSSSQPSVSVQNWIERGYSIVNIQCGDRPKLLFDIVCTLTDMDYVVFHGTIDTNADRAHQEFYIRHLDGSPISSEAERQRVIQCLQAAIERRASELIPLVGESQGLRLELHTVDRRGLLADVTRTFRENGLSVTRADVSTKGQMATNVFYVTDAAGHPADPKMIDSVIERIGVESLKVNDDRPRPICKTSPAGRHEAAAGGGAALLYLGSLVKRNLYNLGLIRSCS
;
A
#
# COMPACT_ATOMS: atom_id res chain seq x y z
N MET A 1 -3.77 18.44 -20.84
CA MET A 1 -4.78 18.71 -19.80
C MET A 1 -5.10 17.38 -19.17
N ASP A 2 -4.82 17.25 -17.89
CA ASP A 2 -5.24 16.09 -17.12
C ASP A 2 -6.67 16.33 -16.64
N VAL A 3 -7.56 15.37 -16.86
CA VAL A 3 -8.98 15.47 -16.52
C VAL A 3 -9.31 14.36 -15.53
N PHE A 4 -9.72 14.74 -14.32
CA PHE A 4 -10.12 13.80 -13.29
C PHE A 4 -11.63 13.85 -13.08
N HIS A 5 -12.30 12.71 -13.20
CA HIS A 5 -13.70 12.56 -12.86
C HIS A 5 -13.82 11.96 -11.45
N VAL A 6 -13.93 12.83 -10.44
CA VAL A 6 -13.93 12.41 -9.02
C VAL A 6 -15.35 12.24 -8.50
N THR A 7 -15.59 11.16 -7.76
CA THR A 7 -16.85 10.88 -7.06
C THR A 7 -16.64 10.76 -5.55
N ASP A 8 -17.68 11.03 -4.76
CA ASP A 8 -17.69 10.76 -3.32
C ASP A 8 -17.77 9.25 -3.02
N HIS A 9 -17.73 8.89 -1.73
CA HIS A 9 -17.86 7.49 -1.26
C HIS A 9 -19.23 6.85 -1.59
N LEU A 10 -20.21 7.64 -2.05
CA LEU A 10 -21.53 7.19 -2.50
C LEU A 10 -21.60 7.12 -4.04
N GLY A 11 -20.49 7.33 -4.74
CA GLY A 11 -20.41 7.30 -6.21
C GLY A 11 -21.04 8.51 -6.90
N ARG A 12 -21.36 9.57 -6.15
CA ARG A 12 -21.93 10.81 -6.71
C ARG A 12 -20.80 11.71 -7.13
N LYS A 13 -20.99 12.44 -8.24
CA LYS A 13 -20.01 13.45 -8.68
C LYS A 13 -19.74 14.41 -7.53
N LEU A 14 -18.46 14.63 -7.24
CA LEU A 14 -18.03 15.54 -6.20
C LEU A 14 -18.47 16.97 -6.60
N ALA A 15 -19.32 17.57 -5.78
CA ALA A 15 -19.92 18.89 -6.04
C ALA A 15 -19.65 19.90 -4.91
N ASP A 16 -18.94 19.46 -3.86
CA ASP A 16 -18.57 20.33 -2.75
C ASP A 16 -17.35 21.16 -3.13
N ASP A 17 -17.57 22.46 -3.36
CA ASP A 17 -16.53 23.41 -3.75
C ASP A 17 -15.38 23.50 -2.74
N SER A 18 -15.62 23.23 -1.46
CA SER A 18 -14.57 23.23 -0.44
C SER A 18 -13.60 22.07 -0.62
N VAL A 19 -14.13 20.88 -0.95
CA VAL A 19 -13.33 19.68 -1.21
C VAL A 19 -12.64 19.81 -2.57
N ILE A 20 -13.31 20.35 -3.59
CA ILE A 20 -12.69 20.65 -4.89
C ILE A 20 -11.52 21.62 -4.72
N SER A 21 -11.75 22.75 -4.03
CA SER A 21 -10.72 23.75 -3.75
C SER A 21 -9.54 23.16 -2.97
N TYR A 22 -9.81 22.29 -1.99
CA TYR A 22 -8.77 21.58 -1.25
C TYR A 22 -7.93 20.66 -2.14
N ILE A 23 -8.57 19.91 -3.05
CA ILE A 23 -7.88 19.04 -4.01
C ILE A 23 -7.03 19.88 -4.96
N GLU A 24 -7.59 20.94 -5.55
CA GLU A 24 -6.85 21.86 -6.44
C GLU A 24 -5.67 22.51 -5.74
N HIS A 25 -5.86 22.94 -4.49
CA HIS A 25 -4.78 23.48 -3.67
C HIS A 25 -3.71 22.43 -3.40
N SER A 26 -4.09 21.19 -3.06
CA SER A 26 -3.15 20.09 -2.79
C SER A 26 -2.36 19.64 -4.02
N LEU A 27 -2.95 19.76 -5.21
CA LEU A 27 -2.31 19.43 -6.49
C LEU A 27 -1.46 20.58 -7.04
N SER A 28 -1.60 21.79 -6.50
CA SER A 28 -0.85 22.96 -6.94
C SER A 28 0.63 22.84 -6.52
N PRO A 29 1.60 23.05 -7.43
CA PRO A 29 3.03 22.86 -7.13
C PRO A 29 3.59 23.77 -6.02
N CYS A 30 2.84 24.81 -5.62
CA CYS A 30 3.19 25.71 -4.51
C CYS A 30 2.65 25.29 -3.13
N ALA A 31 1.78 24.27 -3.06
CA ALA A 31 1.33 23.74 -1.78
C ALA A 31 2.32 22.68 -1.32
N ALA A 32 3.38 23.10 -0.63
CA ALA A 32 4.06 22.17 0.28
C ALA A 32 2.97 21.54 1.17
N PRO A 33 2.95 20.22 1.40
CA PRO A 33 1.94 19.60 2.26
C PRO A 33 2.12 20.12 3.70
N ARG A 34 1.41 21.20 4.04
CA ARG A 34 1.58 22.00 5.26
C ARG A 34 1.24 21.23 6.55
N SER A 35 0.65 20.04 6.45
CA SER A 35 0.08 19.34 7.61
C SER A 35 0.89 18.12 8.10
N ALA A 36 1.81 17.56 7.32
CA ALA A 36 2.61 16.39 7.73
C ALA A 36 4.06 16.78 8.08
N ALA A 37 4.65 17.71 7.33
CA ALA A 37 6.04 18.14 7.55
C ALA A 37 6.24 18.80 8.93
N THR A 38 5.27 19.59 9.41
CA THR A 38 5.34 20.31 10.70
C THR A 38 5.14 19.41 11.93
N ALA A 39 4.55 18.22 11.78
CA ALA A 39 4.32 17.30 12.90
C ALA A 39 5.51 16.37 13.16
N LEU A 40 6.41 16.22 12.18
CA LEU A 40 7.60 15.37 12.27
C LEU A 40 8.89 16.18 12.50
N ASP A 41 8.79 17.51 12.57
CA ASP A 41 9.92 18.38 12.91
C ASP A 41 10.42 18.05 14.33
N GLY A 42 11.70 17.72 14.44
CA GLY A 42 12.32 17.36 15.72
C GLY A 42 12.18 15.89 16.13
N LEU A 43 11.98 14.98 15.18
CA LEU A 43 12.06 13.53 15.41
C LEU A 43 13.27 12.91 14.70
N THR A 44 13.77 11.81 15.23
CA THR A 44 14.79 10.99 14.56
C THR A 44 14.07 9.89 13.78
N ALA A 45 14.25 9.83 12.46
CA ALA A 45 13.67 8.77 11.66
C ALA A 45 14.63 7.59 11.56
N LEU A 46 14.13 6.37 11.77
CA LEU A 46 14.86 5.12 11.64
C LEU A 46 14.29 4.34 10.46
N GLU A 47 15.12 4.03 9.48
CA GLU A 47 14.78 3.15 8.35
C GLU A 47 15.32 1.75 8.62
N LEU A 48 14.47 0.73 8.53
CA LEU A 48 14.82 -0.67 8.74
C LEU A 48 14.44 -1.48 7.50
N THR A 49 15.36 -2.33 7.04
CA THR A 49 15.08 -3.36 6.02
C THR A 49 15.78 -4.66 6.38
N GLY A 50 15.19 -5.80 6.01
CA GLY A 50 15.77 -7.12 6.28
C GLY A 50 14.81 -8.28 5.99
N THR A 51 15.23 -9.48 6.38
CA THR A 51 14.37 -10.68 6.33
C THR A 51 13.37 -10.65 7.47
N ASP A 52 12.09 -10.77 7.14
CA ASP A 52 11.01 -10.86 8.12
C ASP A 52 10.98 -12.24 8.78
N ARG A 53 10.55 -12.27 10.05
CA ARG A 53 10.33 -13.51 10.80
C ARG A 53 9.30 -13.28 11.91
N PRO A 54 8.56 -14.33 12.34
CA PRO A 54 7.65 -14.22 13.47
C PRO A 54 8.34 -13.65 14.72
N GLY A 55 7.78 -12.56 15.26
CA GLY A 55 8.30 -11.89 16.45
C GLY A 55 9.38 -10.83 16.22
N LEU A 56 9.84 -10.61 14.98
CA LEU A 56 10.82 -9.56 14.69
C LEU A 56 10.33 -8.18 15.15
N LEU A 57 9.07 -7.85 14.85
CA LEU A 57 8.51 -6.54 15.19
C LEU A 57 8.47 -6.29 16.71
N SER A 58 8.19 -7.33 17.51
CA SER A 58 8.19 -7.21 18.97
C SER A 58 9.59 -7.07 19.55
N GLU A 59 10.59 -7.71 18.95
CA GLU A 59 12.00 -7.54 19.31
C GLU A 59 12.49 -6.13 18.96
N VAL A 60 12.11 -5.58 17.81
CA VAL A 60 12.42 -4.19 17.42
C VAL A 60 11.85 -3.19 18.42
N PHE A 61 10.55 -3.29 18.74
CA PHE A 61 9.94 -2.38 19.71
C PHE A 61 10.48 -2.58 21.13
N ALA A 62 10.87 -3.79 21.51
CA ALA A 62 11.52 -4.05 22.79
C ALA A 62 12.90 -3.36 22.87
N VAL A 63 13.70 -3.41 21.80
CA VAL A 63 14.99 -2.70 21.75
C VAL A 63 14.80 -1.20 21.86
N LEU A 64 13.81 -0.63 21.16
CA LEU A 64 13.53 0.81 21.24
C LEU A 64 13.10 1.21 22.66
N ALA A 65 12.24 0.42 23.31
CA ALA A 65 11.82 0.65 24.69
C ALA A 65 12.98 0.49 25.70
N ASP A 66 13.89 -0.46 25.51
CA ASP A 66 15.10 -0.64 26.34
C ASP A 66 16.05 0.57 26.25
N LEU A 67 16.16 1.16 25.05
CA LEU A 67 17.01 2.32 24.78
C LEU A 67 16.35 3.68 25.04
N CYS A 68 15.22 3.71 25.76
CA CYS A 68 14.44 4.92 26.05
C CYS A 68 14.11 5.72 24.77
N CYS A 69 13.79 5.02 23.68
CA CYS A 69 13.36 5.63 22.43
C CYS A 69 11.83 5.56 22.35
N ALA A 70 11.16 6.68 22.61
CA ALA A 70 9.71 6.77 22.48
C ALA A 70 9.32 6.80 20.99
N VAL A 71 8.46 5.88 20.58
CA VAL A 71 7.95 5.80 19.20
C VAL A 71 6.77 6.77 19.07
N VAL A 72 6.89 7.75 18.18
CA VAL A 72 5.84 8.74 17.91
C VAL A 72 4.99 8.33 16.72
N GLU A 73 5.63 7.83 15.66
CA GLU A 73 4.98 7.28 14.49
C GLU A 73 5.79 6.09 13.99
N ALA A 74 5.12 5.04 13.52
CA ALA A 74 5.79 3.97 12.80
C ALA A 74 4.92 3.43 11.67
N LYS A 75 5.57 3.08 10.56
CA LYS A 75 4.95 2.35 9.46
C LYS A 75 5.79 1.15 9.12
N VAL A 76 5.15 -0.02 9.06
CA VAL A 76 5.81 -1.31 8.85
C VAL A 76 5.08 -2.06 7.77
N TRP A 77 5.79 -2.53 6.74
CA TRP A 77 5.27 -3.45 5.73
C TRP A 77 6.07 -4.74 5.74
N THR A 78 5.41 -5.86 5.50
CA THR A 78 6.07 -7.14 5.20
C THR A 78 5.51 -7.74 3.92
N HIS A 79 6.37 -8.34 3.11
CA HIS A 79 5.99 -9.01 1.87
C HIS A 79 7.08 -10.00 1.44
N ASN A 80 6.69 -11.21 1.00
CA ASN A 80 7.61 -12.26 0.55
C ASN A 80 8.81 -12.52 1.48
N GLY A 81 8.56 -12.52 2.80
CA GLY A 81 9.61 -12.74 3.80
C GLY A 81 10.60 -11.58 3.96
N ARG A 82 10.28 -10.39 3.44
CA ARG A 82 11.03 -9.14 3.64
C ARG A 82 10.21 -8.18 4.49
N ILE A 83 10.90 -7.34 5.26
CA ILE A 83 10.32 -6.26 6.06
C ILE A 83 10.94 -4.93 5.68
N ALA A 84 10.12 -3.88 5.62
CA ALA A 84 10.55 -2.50 5.61
C ALA A 84 9.80 -1.72 6.68
N ALA A 85 10.52 -0.93 7.48
CA ALA A 85 9.91 -0.08 8.50
C ALA A 85 10.50 1.32 8.50
N LEU A 86 9.63 2.31 8.69
CA LEU A 86 9.98 3.69 9.01
C LEU A 86 9.46 3.97 10.41
N ILE A 87 10.35 4.30 11.33
CA ILE A 87 10.01 4.53 12.74
C ILE A 87 10.53 5.91 13.14
N PHE A 88 9.62 6.81 13.49
CA PHE A 88 9.94 8.14 14.00
C PHE A 88 9.99 8.06 15.52
N VAL A 89 11.17 8.32 16.08
CA VAL A 89 11.43 8.24 17.50
C VAL A 89 11.88 9.59 18.06
N ARG A 90 11.67 9.74 19.37
CA ARG A 90 12.27 10.81 20.18
C ARG A 90 12.88 10.19 21.43
N ASP A 91 13.74 10.95 22.09
CA ASP A 91 14.18 10.60 23.42
C ASP A 91 13.01 10.61 24.40
N GLU A 92 12.82 9.52 25.15
CA GLU A 92 11.71 9.39 26.09
C GLU A 92 11.88 10.30 27.31
N ASP A 93 13.11 10.48 27.80
CA ASP A 93 13.38 11.21 29.04
C ASP A 93 13.31 12.74 28.83
N SER A 94 13.87 13.25 27.75
CA SER A 94 13.88 14.68 27.41
C SER A 94 12.75 15.11 26.47
N GLY A 95 12.13 14.19 25.75
CA GLY A 95 11.15 14.49 24.71
C GLY A 95 11.73 15.12 23.44
N SER A 96 13.06 15.29 23.35
CA SER A 96 13.75 15.91 22.21
C SER A 96 14.14 14.88 21.14
N PRO A 97 14.49 15.31 19.92
CA PRO A 97 15.13 14.42 18.96
C PRO A 97 16.41 13.79 19.52
N ILE A 98 16.73 12.59 19.04
CA ILE A 98 17.97 11.88 19.38
C ILE A 98 19.05 12.39 18.43
N ASP A 99 19.76 13.44 18.84
CA ASP A 99 20.81 14.06 18.03
C ASP A 99 22.22 13.56 18.37
N ASP A 100 22.40 12.89 19.51
CA ASP A 100 23.70 12.35 19.92
C ASP A 100 24.17 11.22 18.97
N PRO A 101 25.27 11.40 18.22
CA PRO A 101 25.77 10.39 17.30
C PRO A 101 26.14 9.07 17.97
N HIS A 102 26.53 9.09 19.25
CA HIS A 102 26.87 7.87 19.99
C HIS A 102 25.62 7.06 20.32
N ARG A 103 24.55 7.71 20.79
CA ARG A 103 23.23 7.07 20.96
C ARG A 103 22.70 6.52 19.65
N ILE A 104 22.72 7.30 18.56
CA ILE A 104 22.26 6.83 17.26
C ILE A 104 23.01 5.55 16.86
N ARG A 105 24.34 5.55 16.90
CA ARG A 105 25.15 4.37 16.57
C ARG A 105 24.81 3.16 17.46
N ARG A 106 24.53 3.38 18.75
CA ARG A 106 24.11 2.31 19.67
C ARG A 106 22.74 1.74 19.31
N VAL A 107 21.77 2.60 19.00
CA VAL A 107 20.43 2.20 18.53
C VAL A 107 20.55 1.40 17.23
N GLU A 108 21.26 1.94 16.23
CA GLU A 108 21.47 1.25 14.96
C GLU A 108 22.20 -0.09 15.16
N ALA A 109 23.23 -0.16 16.00
CA ALA A 109 23.95 -1.40 16.25
C ALA A 109 23.06 -2.49 16.88
N ARG A 110 22.22 -2.12 17.85
CA ARG A 110 21.26 -3.05 18.47
C ARG A 110 20.19 -3.52 17.48
N LEU A 111 19.62 -2.60 16.71
CA LEU A 111 18.61 -2.93 15.69
C LEU A 111 19.19 -3.79 14.57
N ARG A 112 20.40 -3.49 14.08
CA ARG A 112 21.10 -4.34 13.10
C ARG A 112 21.30 -5.77 13.62
N HIS A 113 21.58 -5.94 14.92
CA HIS A 113 21.73 -7.27 15.50
C HIS A 113 20.41 -8.05 15.50
N VAL A 114 19.29 -7.39 15.83
CA VAL A 114 17.95 -7.99 15.77
C VAL A 114 17.54 -8.31 14.32
N LEU A 115 17.89 -7.47 13.36
CA LEU A 115 17.51 -7.69 11.96
C LEU A 115 18.37 -8.75 11.26
N LYS A 116 19.61 -8.98 11.70
CA LYS A 116 20.45 -10.09 11.24
C LYS A 116 19.90 -11.42 11.74
N GLY A 117 18.95 -12.01 11.02
CA GLY A 117 18.55 -13.40 11.23
C GLY A 117 19.62 -14.37 10.72
N ASP A 118 19.56 -15.63 11.18
CA ASP A 118 20.50 -16.71 10.82
C ASP A 118 20.58 -17.01 9.30
N HIS A 119 19.62 -16.52 8.52
CA HIS A 119 19.49 -16.78 7.08
C HIS A 119 19.46 -15.51 6.20
N ASP A 120 19.87 -14.35 6.72
CA ASP A 120 19.82 -13.12 5.93
C ASP A 120 21.00 -13.02 4.93
N VAL A 121 20.77 -13.53 3.72
CA VAL A 121 21.71 -13.49 2.60
C VAL A 121 21.90 -12.06 2.05
N ARG A 122 20.91 -11.17 2.22
CA ARG A 122 20.90 -9.83 1.60
C ARG A 122 21.39 -8.72 2.53
N GLY A 123 21.42 -8.99 3.84
CA GLY A 123 21.99 -8.14 4.86
C GLY A 123 21.03 -7.05 5.33
N ALA A 124 20.73 -7.07 6.62
CA ALA A 124 19.90 -6.10 7.29
C ALA A 124 20.52 -4.70 7.29
N LYS A 125 19.69 -3.68 7.03
CA LYS A 125 20.11 -2.28 7.05
C LYS A 125 19.29 -1.51 8.08
N THR A 126 20.01 -0.65 8.79
CA THR A 126 19.44 0.35 9.69
C THR A 126 20.16 1.65 9.45
N ALA A 127 19.38 2.71 9.20
CA ALA A 127 19.89 4.06 9.03
C ALA A 127 19.03 5.06 9.81
N ALA A 128 19.66 5.93 10.59
CA ALA A 128 19.02 7.13 11.10
C ALA A 128 19.08 8.25 10.05
N VAL A 129 17.93 8.83 9.72
CA VAL A 129 17.77 9.86 8.71
C VAL A 129 17.09 11.09 9.33
N PRO A 130 17.47 12.33 8.96
CA PRO A 130 16.77 13.52 9.44
C PRO A 130 15.29 13.52 9.01
N SER A 131 14.35 13.74 9.94
CA SER A 131 12.91 13.74 9.67
C SER A 131 12.40 14.68 8.56
N PRO A 132 12.92 15.91 8.33
CA PRO A 132 12.39 16.79 7.28
C PRO A 132 12.63 16.26 5.85
N SER A 133 13.43 15.21 5.69
CA SER A 133 13.68 14.57 4.39
C SER A 133 12.57 13.60 3.94
N LEU A 134 11.63 13.25 4.84
CA LEU A 134 10.61 12.24 4.62
C LEU A 134 9.21 12.86 4.49
N THR A 135 8.93 13.51 3.36
CA THR A 135 7.61 14.13 3.12
C THR A 135 6.50 13.09 2.88
N HIS A 136 6.86 11.86 2.46
CA HIS A 136 5.90 10.79 2.14
C HIS A 136 6.40 9.40 2.60
N SER A 137 6.04 8.98 3.81
CA SER A 137 6.43 7.68 4.39
C SER A 137 6.07 6.49 3.49
N ASP A 138 4.89 6.51 2.86
CA ASP A 138 4.45 5.43 1.96
C ASP A 138 5.34 5.33 0.71
N ARG A 139 5.74 6.46 0.13
CA ARG A 139 6.66 6.50 -1.03
C ARG A 139 8.02 5.93 -0.63
N ARG A 140 8.52 6.30 0.55
CA ARG A 140 9.81 5.81 1.03
C ARG A 140 9.78 4.30 1.32
N LEU A 141 8.70 3.77 1.88
CA LEU A 141 8.52 2.32 2.08
C LEU A 141 8.51 1.54 0.76
N HIS A 142 7.91 2.10 -0.30
CA HIS A 142 8.01 1.52 -1.65
C HIS A 142 9.47 1.38 -2.11
N GLN A 143 10.26 2.45 -1.97
CA GLN A 143 11.67 2.45 -2.34
C GLN A 143 12.48 1.45 -1.52
N LEU A 144 12.21 1.36 -0.22
CA LEU A 144 12.89 0.41 0.67
C LEU A 144 12.58 -1.04 0.28
N MET A 145 11.30 -1.37 0.06
CA MET A 145 10.88 -2.71 -0.40
C MET A 145 11.47 -3.08 -1.75
N PHE A 146 11.42 -2.15 -2.71
CA PHE A 146 12.00 -2.35 -4.04
C PHE A 146 13.51 -2.56 -4.00
N ALA A 147 14.25 -1.72 -3.24
CA ALA A 147 15.70 -1.85 -3.08
C ALA A 147 16.11 -3.17 -2.42
N ASP A 148 15.25 -3.69 -1.55
CA ASP A 148 15.43 -4.97 -0.84
C ASP A 148 14.94 -6.20 -1.64
N ARG A 149 14.34 -5.94 -2.81
CA ARG A 149 13.86 -6.91 -3.80
C ARG A 149 12.83 -7.89 -3.25
N ASP A 150 11.83 -7.37 -2.56
CA ASP A 150 10.67 -8.14 -2.09
C ASP A 150 9.87 -8.78 -3.24
N TYR A 151 9.97 -8.27 -4.46
CA TYR A 151 9.33 -8.83 -5.66
C TYR A 151 9.94 -10.15 -6.15
N GLU A 152 11.14 -10.52 -5.68
CA GLU A 152 11.74 -11.83 -5.99
C GLU A 152 11.07 -12.91 -5.11
N ARG A 153 10.12 -13.67 -5.66
CA ARG A 153 9.53 -14.82 -4.94
C ARG A 153 10.61 -15.86 -4.66
N VAL A 154 10.78 -16.23 -3.39
CA VAL A 154 11.63 -17.36 -3.02
C VAL A 154 10.99 -18.61 -3.60
N SER A 155 11.71 -19.34 -4.45
CA SER A 155 11.29 -20.62 -5.01
C SER A 155 11.34 -21.71 -3.95
N SER A 156 10.54 -21.56 -2.89
CA SER A 156 10.16 -22.68 -2.03
C SER A 156 9.07 -23.42 -2.79
N ALA A 157 9.37 -24.63 -3.23
CA ALA A 157 8.36 -25.54 -3.76
C ALA A 157 7.19 -25.66 -2.77
N GLU A 158 5.98 -25.80 -3.30
CA GLU A 158 4.74 -26.15 -2.57
C GLU A 158 3.98 -25.01 -1.88
N THR A 159 3.48 -24.03 -2.64
CA THR A 159 2.13 -23.43 -2.39
C THR A 159 1.65 -22.64 -3.60
N ALA A 160 1.62 -23.30 -4.76
CA ALA A 160 0.81 -22.81 -5.88
C ALA A 160 -0.67 -23.22 -5.65
N SER A 161 -1.27 -22.76 -4.55
CA SER A 161 -2.71 -22.63 -4.52
C SER A 161 -3.02 -21.37 -5.31
N SER A 162 -3.44 -21.55 -6.56
CA SER A 162 -4.00 -20.49 -7.40
C SER A 162 -5.24 -19.92 -6.72
N SER A 163 -5.06 -19.00 -5.77
CA SER A 163 -6.13 -18.13 -5.32
C SER A 163 -6.52 -17.25 -6.50
N SER A 164 -7.80 -17.24 -6.86
CA SER A 164 -8.40 -16.39 -7.90
C SER A 164 -8.19 -14.88 -7.70
N SER A 165 -7.57 -14.49 -6.59
CA SER A 165 -7.39 -13.12 -6.12
C SER A 165 -6.02 -12.50 -6.48
N GLN A 166 -5.12 -13.24 -7.16
CA GLN A 166 -3.81 -12.70 -7.54
C GLN A 166 -3.97 -11.59 -8.61
N PRO A 167 -3.24 -10.45 -8.52
CA PRO A 167 -3.26 -9.43 -9.55
C PRO A 167 -2.76 -9.97 -10.90
N SER A 168 -3.60 -9.81 -11.92
CA SER A 168 -3.24 -10.09 -13.31
C SER A 168 -2.52 -8.86 -13.86
N VAL A 169 -1.26 -9.02 -14.25
CA VAL A 169 -0.45 -7.98 -14.87
C VAL A 169 0.08 -8.51 -16.19
N SER A 170 -0.16 -7.80 -17.27
CA SER A 170 0.37 -8.13 -18.59
C SER A 170 1.04 -6.92 -19.22
N VAL A 171 2.13 -7.18 -19.93
CA VAL A 171 2.93 -6.16 -20.59
C VAL A 171 3.04 -6.50 -22.06
N GLN A 172 2.67 -5.55 -22.92
CA GLN A 172 2.71 -5.65 -24.38
C GLN A 172 3.62 -4.56 -24.94
N ASN A 173 4.56 -4.92 -25.80
CA ASN A 173 5.48 -3.98 -26.41
C ASN A 173 4.96 -3.53 -27.77
N TRP A 174 4.86 -2.21 -27.97
CA TRP A 174 4.51 -1.58 -29.25
C TRP A 174 5.75 -0.89 -29.84
N ILE A 175 6.68 -1.70 -30.33
CA ILE A 175 8.01 -1.26 -30.80
C ILE A 175 7.89 -0.18 -31.89
N GLU A 176 6.97 -0.36 -32.84
CA GLU A 176 6.73 0.62 -33.93
C GLU A 176 6.34 2.02 -33.44
N ARG A 177 5.71 2.09 -32.26
CA ARG A 177 5.29 3.35 -31.64
C ARG A 177 6.21 3.81 -30.53
N GLY A 178 7.25 3.04 -30.21
CA GLY A 178 8.27 3.38 -29.21
C GLY A 178 7.78 3.35 -27.76
N TYR A 179 6.74 2.57 -27.42
CA TYR A 179 6.25 2.46 -26.05
C TYR A 179 5.80 1.03 -25.69
N SER A 180 5.63 0.79 -24.40
CA SER A 180 5.05 -0.45 -23.85
C SER A 180 3.72 -0.13 -23.17
N ILE A 181 2.79 -1.08 -23.22
CA ILE A 181 1.48 -1.00 -22.57
C ILE A 181 1.45 -1.99 -21.43
N VAL A 182 1.15 -1.51 -20.23
CA VAL A 182 0.95 -2.32 -19.03
C VAL A 182 -0.54 -2.37 -18.74
N ASN A 183 -1.10 -3.57 -18.69
CA ASN A 183 -2.49 -3.83 -18.34
C ASN A 183 -2.54 -4.53 -16.99
N ILE A 184 -3.29 -3.97 -16.05
CA ILE A 184 -3.41 -4.44 -14.67
C ILE A 184 -4.87 -4.69 -14.35
N GLN A 185 -5.16 -5.87 -13.82
CA GLN A 185 -6.48 -6.26 -13.34
C GLN A 185 -6.36 -6.87 -11.94
N CYS A 186 -6.85 -6.16 -10.93
CA CYS A 186 -6.83 -6.60 -9.53
C CYS A 186 -8.10 -6.14 -8.79
N GLY A 187 -8.24 -6.51 -7.52
CA GLY A 187 -9.28 -5.90 -6.68
C GLY A 187 -8.96 -4.42 -6.46
N ASP A 188 -10.00 -3.59 -6.45
CA ASP A 188 -9.85 -2.16 -6.18
C ASP A 188 -9.60 -1.93 -4.69
N ARG A 189 -8.74 -0.96 -4.38
CA ARG A 189 -8.43 -0.57 -3.02
C ARG A 189 -7.83 0.84 -2.96
N PRO A 190 -7.91 1.51 -1.80
CA PRO A 190 -7.22 2.76 -1.58
C PRO A 190 -5.73 2.66 -1.97
N LYS A 191 -5.22 3.74 -2.58
CA LYS A 191 -3.82 3.90 -3.00
C LYS A 191 -3.32 2.90 -4.06
N LEU A 192 -4.19 2.13 -4.72
CA LEU A 192 -3.79 1.23 -5.80
C LEU A 192 -3.04 1.95 -6.94
N LEU A 193 -3.62 3.05 -7.45
CA LEU A 193 -2.97 3.88 -8.48
C LEU A 193 -1.62 4.43 -8.01
N PHE A 194 -1.55 4.88 -6.75
CA PHE A 194 -0.31 5.38 -6.15
C PHE A 194 0.78 4.31 -6.15
N ASP A 195 0.45 3.08 -5.73
CA ASP A 195 1.40 1.97 -5.65
C ASP A 195 1.94 1.59 -7.05
N ILE A 196 1.06 1.57 -8.06
CA ILE A 196 1.43 1.26 -9.44
C ILE A 196 2.37 2.32 -10.02
N VAL A 197 1.99 3.60 -9.93
CA VAL A 197 2.79 4.70 -10.47
C VAL A 197 4.13 4.80 -9.74
N CYS A 198 4.14 4.63 -8.42
CA CYS A 198 5.38 4.57 -7.64
C CYS A 198 6.33 3.48 -8.16
N THR A 199 5.80 2.28 -8.37
CA THR A 199 6.58 1.14 -8.85
C THR A 199 7.18 1.40 -10.23
N LEU A 200 6.37 1.90 -11.17
CA LEU A 200 6.85 2.25 -12.51
C LEU A 200 7.94 3.32 -12.45
N THR A 201 7.79 4.30 -11.55
CA THR A 201 8.75 5.39 -11.36
C THR A 201 10.06 4.89 -10.74
N ASP A 202 10.00 3.99 -9.75
CA ASP A 202 11.19 3.37 -9.13
C ASP A 202 11.95 2.44 -10.08
N MET A 203 11.30 2.02 -11.17
CA MET A 203 11.88 1.27 -12.27
C MET A 203 12.29 2.17 -13.46
N ASP A 204 12.34 3.50 -13.26
CA ASP A 204 12.72 4.50 -14.27
C ASP A 204 11.81 4.53 -15.51
N TYR A 205 10.53 4.19 -15.37
CA TYR A 205 9.52 4.38 -16.42
C TYR A 205 8.73 5.68 -16.23
N VAL A 206 8.49 6.36 -17.36
CA VAL A 206 7.59 7.49 -17.49
C VAL A 206 6.24 6.99 -18.00
N VAL A 207 5.20 7.22 -17.21
CA VAL A 207 3.80 7.08 -17.63
C VAL A 207 3.39 8.35 -18.38
N PHE A 208 3.04 8.25 -19.66
CA PHE A 208 2.60 9.41 -20.45
C PHE A 208 1.11 9.34 -20.85
N HIS A 209 0.48 8.17 -20.69
CA HIS A 209 -0.96 8.00 -20.79
C HIS A 209 -1.39 6.88 -19.84
N GLY A 210 -2.57 7.03 -19.24
CA GLY A 210 -3.14 6.02 -18.37
C GLY A 210 -4.66 6.10 -18.35
N THR A 211 -5.30 4.94 -18.33
CA THR A 211 -6.75 4.78 -18.19
C THR A 211 -6.99 3.99 -16.91
N ILE A 212 -7.86 4.50 -16.04
CA ILE A 212 -8.19 3.88 -14.76
C ILE A 212 -9.70 3.71 -14.74
N ASP A 213 -10.13 2.46 -14.75
CA ASP A 213 -11.53 2.08 -14.65
C ASP A 213 -11.73 1.23 -13.39
N THR A 214 -12.77 1.54 -12.63
CA THR A 214 -13.17 0.75 -11.46
C THR A 214 -14.60 0.29 -11.63
N ASN A 215 -14.83 -1.00 -11.41
CA ASN A 215 -16.15 -1.62 -11.45
C ASN A 215 -16.36 -2.44 -10.19
N ALA A 216 -17.27 -1.98 -9.32
CA ALA A 216 -17.51 -2.54 -8.00
C ALA A 216 -16.21 -2.64 -7.18
N ASP A 217 -15.75 -3.85 -6.90
CA ASP A 217 -14.55 -4.20 -6.13
C ASP A 217 -13.35 -4.55 -7.01
N ARG A 218 -13.44 -4.29 -8.33
CA ARG A 218 -12.38 -4.59 -9.31
C ARG A 218 -11.87 -3.31 -9.96
N ALA A 219 -10.56 -3.26 -10.15
CA ALA A 219 -9.88 -2.21 -10.90
C ALA A 219 -9.26 -2.79 -12.18
N HIS A 220 -9.40 -2.03 -13.26
CA HIS A 220 -8.76 -2.23 -14.55
C HIS A 220 -7.95 -0.98 -14.87
N GLN A 221 -6.63 -1.11 -14.97
CA GLN A 221 -5.75 0.02 -15.25
C GLN A 221 -4.85 -0.29 -16.43
N GLU A 222 -4.82 0.61 -17.41
CA GLU A 222 -3.95 0.54 -18.58
C GLU A 222 -2.97 1.72 -18.53
N PHE A 223 -1.68 1.44 -18.64
CA PHE A 223 -0.62 2.47 -18.64
C PHE A 223 0.27 2.35 -19.87
N TYR A 224 0.51 3.48 -20.51
CA TYR A 224 1.44 3.60 -21.62
C TYR A 224 2.73 4.19 -21.08
N ILE A 225 3.79 3.38 -21.16
CA ILE A 225 5.06 3.64 -20.53
C ILE A 225 6.20 3.64 -21.53
N ARG A 226 7.23 4.40 -21.19
CA ARG A 226 8.56 4.37 -21.83
C ARG A 226 9.60 4.52 -20.73
N HIS A 227 10.77 3.93 -20.91
CA HIS A 227 11.88 4.17 -20.01
C HIS A 227 12.27 5.66 -20.04
N LEU A 228 12.98 6.14 -19.02
CA LEU A 228 13.41 7.54 -18.92
C LEU A 228 14.24 8.00 -20.13
N ASP A 229 14.96 7.08 -20.78
CA ASP A 229 15.70 7.32 -22.02
C ASP A 229 14.81 7.36 -23.29
N GLY A 230 13.51 7.12 -23.15
CA GLY A 230 12.52 7.12 -24.22
C GLY A 230 12.30 5.78 -24.92
N SER A 231 13.02 4.71 -24.54
CA SER A 231 12.87 3.39 -25.15
C SER A 231 11.68 2.59 -24.57
N PRO A 232 11.05 1.69 -25.35
CA PRO A 232 10.13 0.69 -24.81
C PRO A 232 10.91 -0.41 -24.07
N ILE A 233 10.19 -1.27 -23.34
CA ILE A 233 10.77 -2.46 -22.71
C ILE A 233 11.46 -3.31 -23.78
N SER A 234 12.71 -3.68 -23.52
CA SER A 234 13.62 -4.20 -24.54
C SER A 234 13.86 -5.71 -24.44
N SER A 235 13.67 -6.31 -23.26
CA SER A 235 13.97 -7.71 -23.00
C SER A 235 12.88 -8.44 -22.19
N GLU A 236 12.81 -9.76 -22.35
CA GLU A 236 11.86 -10.59 -21.58
C GLU A 236 12.18 -10.57 -20.07
N ALA A 237 13.45 -10.49 -19.69
CA ALA A 237 13.84 -10.39 -18.28
C ALA A 237 13.39 -9.06 -17.64
N GLU A 238 13.49 -7.95 -18.38
CA GLU A 238 12.98 -6.65 -17.96
C GLU A 238 11.45 -6.68 -17.87
N ARG A 239 10.77 -7.22 -18.89
CA ARG A 239 9.32 -7.41 -18.90
C ARG A 239 8.85 -8.21 -17.68
N GLN A 240 9.50 -9.33 -17.39
CA GLN A 240 9.15 -10.17 -16.24
C GLN A 240 9.39 -9.46 -14.91
N ARG A 241 10.47 -8.66 -14.82
CA ARG A 241 10.75 -7.83 -13.64
C ARG A 241 9.65 -6.79 -13.42
N VAL A 242 9.17 -6.11 -14.47
CA VAL A 242 8.07 -5.15 -14.39
C VAL A 242 6.81 -5.82 -13.85
N ILE A 243 6.46 -6.99 -14.39
CA ILE A 243 5.31 -7.78 -13.93
C ILE A 243 5.45 -8.11 -12.44
N GLN A 244 6.59 -8.65 -12.02
CA GLN A 244 6.85 -9.04 -10.63
C GLN A 244 6.80 -7.84 -9.67
N CYS A 245 7.41 -6.72 -10.03
CA CYS A 245 7.42 -5.52 -9.21
C CYS A 245 6.00 -4.96 -9.02
N LEU A 246 5.20 -4.92 -10.09
CA LEU A 246 3.81 -4.46 -10.02
C LEU A 246 2.94 -5.41 -9.20
N GLN A 247 3.09 -6.73 -9.37
CA GLN A 247 2.37 -7.71 -8.57
C GLN A 247 2.71 -7.57 -7.09
N ALA A 248 4.00 -7.49 -6.74
CA ALA A 248 4.44 -7.29 -5.37
C ALA A 248 3.88 -5.99 -4.77
N ALA A 249 3.97 -4.87 -5.51
CA ALA A 249 3.43 -3.58 -5.06
C ALA A 249 1.92 -3.61 -4.78
N ILE A 250 1.15 -4.36 -5.59
CA ILE A 250 -0.29 -4.55 -5.37
C ILE A 250 -0.52 -5.43 -4.13
N GLU A 251 0.22 -6.54 -4.02
CA GLU A 251 0.12 -7.55 -2.97
C GLU A 251 0.53 -7.03 -1.57
N ARG A 252 1.49 -6.11 -1.47
CA ARG A 252 1.94 -5.46 -0.20
C ARG A 252 0.79 -4.88 0.64
N ARG A 253 -0.32 -4.50 0.00
CA ARG A 253 -1.52 -3.94 0.65
C ARG A 253 -2.79 -4.69 0.28
N ALA A 254 -2.68 -5.92 -0.21
CA ALA A 254 -3.84 -6.76 -0.51
C ALA A 254 -4.65 -7.11 0.75
N SER A 255 -4.09 -6.99 1.96
CA SER A 255 -4.85 -7.10 3.22
C SER A 255 -5.81 -5.94 3.47
N GLU A 256 -5.79 -4.87 2.66
CA GLU A 256 -6.80 -3.79 2.70
C GLU A 256 -7.98 -4.06 1.76
N LEU A 257 -7.93 -5.15 1.00
CA LEU A 257 -8.97 -5.51 0.05
C LEU A 257 -10.19 -6.00 0.82
N ILE A 258 -11.34 -5.40 0.54
CA ILE A 258 -12.60 -5.67 1.23
C ILE A 258 -13.10 -7.01 0.68
N PRO A 259 -13.19 -8.07 1.48
CA PRO A 259 -13.55 -9.35 0.93
C PRO A 259 -15.04 -9.38 0.57
N LEU A 260 -15.35 -9.94 -0.60
CA LEU A 260 -16.67 -10.49 -0.87
C LEU A 260 -16.91 -11.65 0.12
N VAL A 261 -18.17 -11.85 0.50
CA VAL A 261 -18.61 -12.85 1.49
C VAL A 261 -17.91 -14.20 1.24
N GLY A 262 -16.96 -14.58 2.11
CA GLY A 262 -16.29 -15.89 2.09
C GLY A 262 -14.77 -15.88 1.91
N GLU A 263 -14.12 -14.75 1.58
CA GLU A 263 -12.66 -14.71 1.35
C GLU A 263 -11.92 -13.73 2.28
N SER A 264 -11.80 -13.99 3.58
CA SER A 264 -11.06 -13.08 4.48
C SER A 264 -9.56 -13.06 4.13
N GLN A 265 -9.01 -11.96 3.60
CA GLN A 265 -7.55 -11.74 3.52
C GLN A 265 -7.13 -10.64 4.50
N GLY A 266 -6.40 -11.02 5.56
CA GLY A 266 -5.85 -10.13 6.61
C GLY A 266 -6.89 -9.52 7.54
N LEU A 267 -6.71 -9.66 8.86
CA LEU A 267 -7.58 -9.03 9.85
C LEU A 267 -7.04 -7.66 10.26
N ARG A 268 -7.91 -6.64 10.32
CA ARG A 268 -7.55 -5.31 10.82
C ARG A 268 -7.89 -5.19 12.31
N LEU A 269 -6.86 -5.00 13.12
CA LEU A 269 -6.95 -4.73 14.56
C LEU A 269 -6.62 -3.27 14.83
N GLU A 270 -7.47 -2.58 15.58
CA GLU A 270 -7.29 -1.20 16.00
C GLU A 270 -7.07 -1.13 17.51
N LEU A 271 -5.90 -0.63 17.91
CA LEU A 271 -5.58 -0.35 19.29
C LEU A 271 -5.79 1.14 19.57
N HIS A 272 -6.57 1.45 20.60
CA HIS A 272 -6.75 2.79 21.12
C HIS A 272 -6.62 2.77 22.64
N THR A 273 -5.50 3.24 23.17
CA THR A 273 -5.20 3.17 24.61
C THR A 273 -4.19 4.23 25.03
N VAL A 274 -4.06 4.46 26.34
CA VAL A 274 -3.07 5.39 26.87
C VAL A 274 -1.68 4.84 26.58
N ASP A 275 -0.84 5.66 25.95
CA ASP A 275 0.52 5.29 25.61
C ASP A 275 1.37 5.16 26.86
N ARG A 276 2.27 4.18 26.85
CA ARG A 276 3.21 3.91 27.94
C ARG A 276 4.46 3.26 27.40
N ARG A 277 5.55 3.41 28.16
CA ARG A 277 6.80 2.73 27.85
C ARG A 277 6.58 1.23 27.62
N GLY A 278 7.08 0.74 26.49
CA GLY A 278 6.98 -0.67 26.12
C GLY A 278 5.61 -1.15 25.62
N LEU A 279 4.60 -0.28 25.50
CA LEU A 279 3.26 -0.67 25.02
C LEU A 279 3.31 -1.47 23.71
N LEU A 280 4.01 -0.94 22.70
CA LEU A 280 4.13 -1.59 21.39
C LEU A 280 4.84 -2.95 21.50
N ALA A 281 5.85 -3.06 22.35
CA ALA A 281 6.57 -4.31 22.58
C ALA A 281 5.65 -5.37 23.21
N ASP A 282 4.84 -4.98 24.20
CA ASP A 282 3.91 -5.88 24.89
C ASP A 282 2.76 -6.34 23.96
N VAL A 283 2.17 -5.41 23.21
CA VAL A 283 1.09 -5.72 22.26
C VAL A 283 1.57 -6.66 21.16
N THR A 284 2.68 -6.32 20.50
CA THR A 284 3.23 -7.15 19.42
C THR A 284 3.81 -8.48 19.92
N ARG A 285 4.28 -8.53 21.18
CA ARG A 285 4.62 -9.80 21.84
C ARG A 285 3.37 -10.66 22.05
N THR A 286 2.27 -10.07 22.50
CA THR A 286 1.00 -10.79 22.69
C THR A 286 0.52 -11.37 21.36
N PHE A 287 0.63 -10.64 20.25
CA PHE A 287 0.34 -11.17 18.91
C PHE A 287 1.19 -12.40 18.59
N ARG A 288 2.52 -12.29 18.74
CA ARG A 288 3.46 -13.39 18.50
C ARG A 288 3.14 -14.63 19.35
N GLU A 289 2.89 -14.45 20.64
CA GLU A 289 2.62 -15.54 21.59
C GLU A 289 1.31 -16.29 21.28
N ASN A 290 0.37 -15.64 20.57
CA ASN A 290 -0.89 -16.22 20.13
C ASN A 290 -0.87 -16.62 18.65
N GLY A 291 0.31 -16.72 18.03
CA GLY A 291 0.45 -17.21 16.65
C GLY A 291 0.04 -16.21 15.57
N LEU A 292 -0.15 -14.94 15.91
CA LEU A 292 -0.41 -13.87 14.94
C LEU A 292 0.89 -13.28 14.41
N SER A 293 0.91 -13.02 13.10
CA SER A 293 1.97 -12.28 12.41
C SER A 293 1.42 -10.95 11.90
N VAL A 294 2.22 -9.89 11.99
CA VAL A 294 1.84 -8.54 11.55
C VAL A 294 2.36 -8.33 10.14
N THR A 295 1.47 -8.19 9.16
CA THR A 295 1.85 -7.91 7.76
C THR A 295 1.98 -6.42 7.48
N ARG A 296 1.22 -5.60 8.23
CA ARG A 296 1.34 -4.15 8.22
C ARG A 296 1.01 -3.54 9.56
N ALA A 297 1.71 -2.48 9.91
CA ALA A 297 1.38 -1.65 11.07
C ALA A 297 1.44 -0.17 10.69
N ASP A 298 0.44 0.59 11.12
CA ASP A 298 0.41 2.05 11.14
C ASP A 298 0.25 2.48 12.61
N VAL A 299 1.30 3.04 13.20
CA VAL A 299 1.40 3.39 14.62
C VAL A 299 1.45 4.90 14.75
N SER A 300 0.69 5.47 15.68
CA SER A 300 0.72 6.90 15.96
C SER A 300 0.42 7.17 17.43
N THR A 301 1.27 7.98 18.05
CA THR A 301 1.03 8.53 19.39
C THR A 301 0.72 10.02 19.27
N LYS A 302 -0.43 10.44 19.78
CA LYS A 302 -0.83 11.85 19.88
C LYS A 302 -1.09 12.21 21.34
N GLY A 303 -0.28 13.11 21.89
CA GLY A 303 -0.33 13.44 23.31
C GLY A 303 0.01 12.21 24.16
N GLN A 304 -0.94 11.73 24.95
CA GLN A 304 -0.82 10.52 25.77
C GLN A 304 -1.58 9.32 25.19
N MET A 305 -2.14 9.43 23.98
CA MET A 305 -2.97 8.39 23.39
C MET A 305 -2.22 7.71 22.25
N ALA A 306 -2.09 6.39 22.33
CA ALA A 306 -1.65 5.54 21.25
C ALA A 306 -2.86 5.12 20.40
N THR A 307 -2.78 5.33 19.09
CA THR A 307 -3.77 4.88 18.11
C THR A 307 -3.04 4.13 17.01
N ASN A 308 -3.18 2.80 17.01
CA ASN A 308 -2.40 1.92 16.15
C ASN A 308 -3.33 1.00 15.36
N VAL A 309 -3.00 0.78 14.09
CA VAL A 309 -3.70 -0.14 13.20
C VAL A 309 -2.72 -1.24 12.81
N PHE A 310 -3.11 -2.49 13.04
CA PHE A 310 -2.35 -3.67 12.68
C PHE A 310 -3.15 -4.53 11.70
N TYR A 311 -2.52 -4.94 10.62
CA TYR A 311 -3.04 -5.98 9.72
C TYR A 311 -2.32 -7.27 10.08
N VAL A 312 -3.10 -8.29 10.43
CA VAL A 312 -2.57 -9.54 10.97
C VAL A 312 -3.04 -10.76 10.18
N THR A 313 -2.17 -11.75 10.12
CA THR A 313 -2.41 -13.10 9.61
C THR A 313 -2.00 -14.11 10.67
N ASP A 314 -2.22 -15.40 10.44
CA ASP A 314 -1.50 -16.42 11.19
C ASP A 314 0.00 -16.42 10.83
N ALA A 315 0.79 -17.21 11.56
CA ALA A 315 2.23 -17.36 11.33
C ALA A 315 2.59 -18.01 9.97
N ALA A 316 1.64 -18.67 9.30
CA ALA A 316 1.81 -19.27 7.98
C ALA A 316 1.39 -18.34 6.83
N GLY A 317 0.84 -17.15 7.14
CA GLY A 317 0.36 -16.18 6.16
C GLY A 317 -1.11 -16.38 5.74
N HIS A 318 -1.84 -17.28 6.39
CA HIS A 318 -3.27 -17.49 6.16
C HIS A 318 -4.12 -16.59 7.08
N PRO A 319 -5.44 -16.51 6.84
CA PRO A 319 -6.35 -15.76 7.70
C PRO A 319 -6.33 -16.32 9.12
N ALA A 320 -6.23 -15.44 10.13
CA ALA A 320 -6.15 -15.85 11.53
C ALA A 320 -7.47 -16.48 12.01
N ASP A 321 -7.36 -17.58 12.79
CA ASP A 321 -8.49 -18.21 13.47
C ASP A 321 -9.15 -17.22 14.45
N PRO A 322 -10.49 -17.04 14.40
CA PRO A 322 -11.26 -16.28 15.39
C PRO A 322 -10.85 -16.53 16.84
N LYS A 323 -10.52 -17.78 17.22
CA LYS A 323 -10.11 -18.09 18.60
C LYS A 323 -8.79 -17.45 19.01
N MET A 324 -7.84 -17.35 18.08
CA MET A 324 -6.56 -16.67 18.33
C MET A 324 -6.81 -15.18 18.52
N ILE A 325 -7.71 -14.61 17.72
CA ILE A 325 -8.10 -13.19 17.78
C ILE A 325 -8.77 -12.87 19.11
N ASP A 326 -9.75 -13.67 19.51
CA ASP A 326 -10.46 -13.52 20.79
C ASP A 326 -9.48 -13.58 21.97
N SER A 327 -8.55 -14.55 21.96
CA SER A 327 -7.51 -14.70 22.99
C SER A 327 -6.62 -13.47 23.10
N VAL A 328 -6.29 -12.84 21.97
CA VAL A 328 -5.48 -11.62 21.93
C VAL A 328 -6.24 -10.41 22.46
N ILE A 329 -7.52 -10.27 22.09
CA ILE A 329 -8.39 -9.18 22.56
C ILE A 329 -8.61 -9.31 24.07
N GLU A 330 -8.82 -10.52 24.59
CA GLU A 330 -8.95 -10.76 26.04
C GLU A 330 -7.67 -10.39 26.80
N ARG A 331 -6.49 -10.72 26.27
CA ARG A 331 -5.20 -10.41 26.94
C ARG A 331 -4.85 -8.93 26.91
N ILE A 332 -5.14 -8.22 25.82
CA ILE A 332 -4.82 -6.78 25.70
C ILE A 332 -5.91 -5.92 26.35
N GLY A 333 -7.16 -6.36 26.26
CA GLY A 333 -8.33 -5.67 26.79
C GLY A 333 -9.30 -5.27 25.68
N VAL A 334 -10.56 -5.70 25.85
CA VAL A 334 -11.67 -5.49 24.90
C VAL A 334 -11.96 -4.00 24.63
N GLU A 335 -11.70 -3.14 25.61
CA GLU A 335 -11.89 -1.69 25.45
C GLU A 335 -10.77 -1.03 24.64
N SER A 336 -9.57 -1.63 24.66
CA SER A 336 -8.36 -1.09 24.04
C SER A 336 -8.14 -1.60 22.62
N LEU A 337 -8.45 -2.88 22.33
CA LEU A 337 -8.22 -3.49 21.03
C LEU A 337 -9.54 -3.94 20.39
N LYS A 338 -9.83 -3.45 19.19
CA LYS A 338 -11.05 -3.76 18.44
C LYS A 338 -10.73 -4.38 17.09
N VAL A 339 -11.53 -5.34 16.68
CA VAL A 339 -11.57 -5.80 15.29
C VAL A 339 -12.37 -4.80 14.49
N ASN A 340 -11.77 -4.20 13.47
CA ASN A 340 -12.50 -3.34 12.56
C ASN A 340 -12.89 -4.12 11.29
N ASP A 341 -14.13 -4.60 11.28
CA ASP A 341 -14.78 -5.23 10.14
C ASP A 341 -15.44 -4.22 9.19
N ASP A 342 -15.29 -2.90 9.40
CA ASP A 342 -16.01 -1.89 8.60
C ASP A 342 -15.71 -2.06 7.12
N ARG A 343 -16.73 -2.59 6.44
CA ARG A 343 -16.82 -2.84 5.01
C ARG A 343 -17.22 -1.51 4.37
N PRO A 344 -16.38 -0.86 3.56
CA PRO A 344 -16.89 0.01 2.50
C PRO A 344 -17.76 -0.87 1.60
N ARG A 345 -19.08 -0.76 1.71
CA ARG A 345 -20.00 -1.51 0.84
C ARG A 345 -19.83 -1.00 -0.60
N PRO A 346 -19.43 -1.81 -1.59
CA PRO A 346 -19.55 -1.42 -2.97
C PRO A 346 -21.05 -1.42 -3.30
N ILE A 347 -21.61 -0.24 -3.54
CA ILE A 347 -22.99 -0.13 -4.00
C ILE A 347 -23.01 -0.54 -5.47
N CYS A 348 -23.61 -1.70 -5.73
CA CYS A 348 -23.94 -2.17 -7.07
C CYS A 348 -24.73 -1.07 -7.80
N LYS A 349 -24.27 -0.67 -8.99
CA LYS A 349 -25.06 0.15 -9.91
C LYS A 349 -26.28 -0.68 -10.32
N THR A 350 -27.38 -0.56 -9.59
CA THR A 350 -28.68 -0.98 -10.11
C THR A 350 -29.01 -0.01 -11.25
N SER A 351 -28.82 -0.48 -12.48
CA SER A 351 -29.42 0.12 -13.65
C SER A 351 -30.91 0.35 -13.34
N PRO A 352 -31.46 1.57 -13.54
CA PRO A 352 -32.87 1.78 -13.30
C PRO A 352 -33.65 0.90 -14.28
N ALA A 353 -34.41 -0.04 -13.73
CA ALA A 353 -35.36 -0.85 -14.47
C ALA A 353 -36.31 0.09 -15.21
N GLY A 354 -36.13 0.18 -16.52
CA GLY A 354 -37.07 0.85 -17.41
C GLY A 354 -38.41 0.13 -17.30
N ARG A 355 -39.43 0.84 -16.82
CA ARG A 355 -40.83 0.47 -17.01
C ARG A 355 -41.07 0.34 -18.51
N HIS A 356 -41.42 -0.85 -18.98
CA HIS A 356 -42.17 -0.99 -20.22
C HIS A 356 -43.28 -2.01 -20.03
N GLU A 357 -44.50 -1.49 -20.21
CA GLU A 357 -45.76 -2.21 -20.33
C GLU A 357 -45.75 -3.20 -21.49
N ALA A 358 -46.64 -4.17 -21.37
CA ALA A 358 -46.81 -5.34 -22.21
C ALA A 358 -47.06 -5.05 -23.70
N ALA A 359 -46.47 -5.87 -24.57
CA ALA A 359 -47.13 -6.38 -25.78
C ALA A 359 -46.46 -7.69 -26.24
N ALA A 360 -47.29 -8.56 -26.81
CA ALA A 360 -47.04 -9.96 -27.10
C ALA A 360 -46.09 -10.23 -28.29
N GLY A 361 -45.55 -11.46 -28.36
CA GLY A 361 -45.22 -12.09 -29.65
C GLY A 361 -43.96 -12.96 -29.69
N GLY A 362 -44.15 -14.27 -29.49
CA GLY A 362 -43.46 -15.42 -30.11
C GLY A 362 -42.03 -15.33 -30.67
N GLY A 363 -41.19 -16.26 -30.21
CA GLY A 363 -40.52 -17.21 -31.10
C GLY A 363 -39.05 -16.97 -31.51
N ALA A 364 -38.25 -18.01 -31.27
CA ALA A 364 -37.05 -18.44 -32.01
C ALA A 364 -35.75 -17.61 -31.94
N ALA A 365 -34.80 -18.18 -31.19
CA ALA A 365 -33.41 -18.52 -31.55
C ALA A 365 -32.64 -17.71 -32.62
N LEU A 366 -31.38 -17.40 -32.25
CA LEU A 366 -30.11 -17.44 -33.01
C LEU A 366 -29.28 -16.14 -33.03
N LEU A 367 -28.07 -16.29 -32.48
CA LEU A 367 -26.75 -15.79 -32.90
C LEU A 367 -26.68 -14.43 -33.61
N TYR A 368 -25.88 -13.50 -33.06
CA TYR A 368 -25.23 -12.46 -33.86
C TYR A 368 -23.79 -12.16 -33.41
N LEU A 369 -22.87 -12.56 -34.29
CA LEU A 369 -21.56 -11.94 -34.54
C LEU A 369 -21.75 -10.55 -35.18
N GLY A 370 -20.83 -9.62 -34.91
CA GLY A 370 -20.38 -8.64 -35.90
C GLY A 370 -20.93 -7.20 -35.84
N SER A 371 -20.07 -6.30 -35.36
CA SER A 371 -19.78 -4.91 -35.78
C SER A 371 -20.78 -4.05 -36.57
N LEU A 372 -20.85 -2.76 -36.22
CA LEU A 372 -20.83 -1.52 -37.05
C LEU A 372 -21.51 -0.40 -36.20
N VAL A 373 -21.03 0.83 -36.08
CA VAL A 373 -20.73 1.80 -37.14
C VAL A 373 -19.74 2.88 -36.65
N LYS A 374 -18.72 3.14 -37.47
CA LYS A 374 -17.95 4.40 -37.57
C LYS A 374 -18.65 5.36 -38.54
N ARG A 375 -18.70 6.66 -38.21
CA ARG A 375 -18.55 7.89 -39.05
C ARG A 375 -19.42 9.02 -38.45
N ASN A 376 -18.90 10.23 -38.22
CA ASN A 376 -18.35 11.13 -39.25
C ASN A 376 -17.10 11.92 -38.83
N LEU A 377 -16.36 12.34 -39.87
CA LEU A 377 -15.07 13.02 -39.91
C LEU A 377 -15.21 14.55 -40.10
N TYR A 378 -14.05 15.23 -40.05
CA TYR A 378 -13.72 16.62 -40.45
C TYR A 378 -13.89 17.67 -39.33
N ASN A 379 -12.85 18.34 -38.84
CA ASN A 379 -11.87 19.13 -39.60
C ASN A 379 -10.39 18.94 -39.21
N LEU A 380 -9.56 19.05 -40.25
CA LEU A 380 -8.10 19.18 -40.24
C LEU A 380 -7.67 20.54 -39.68
N GLY A 381 -6.57 20.52 -38.91
CA GLY A 381 -5.43 21.44 -38.96
C GLY A 381 -5.66 22.92 -38.61
N LEU A 382 -4.93 23.42 -37.61
CA LEU A 382 -3.72 24.25 -37.79
C LEU A 382 -3.36 24.98 -36.47
N ILE A 383 -2.08 24.84 -36.12
CA ILE A 383 -1.13 25.88 -35.68
C ILE A 383 -1.33 26.60 -34.33
N ARG A 384 -0.20 26.62 -33.60
CA ARG A 384 0.23 27.54 -32.53
C ARG A 384 -0.27 28.98 -32.66
N SER A 385 -0.54 29.65 -31.54
CA SER A 385 0.26 30.80 -31.06
C SER A 385 -0.38 31.43 -29.83
N CYS A 386 0.51 31.97 -29.01
CA CYS A 386 0.36 32.76 -27.80
C CYS A 386 -0.67 33.90 -27.88
N SER A 387 -1.33 34.17 -26.76
CA SER A 387 -1.12 35.37 -25.94
C SER A 387 -1.60 35.09 -24.51
#